data_AF-A0A0H0YLC6-F1
#
_entry.id   AF-A0A0H0YLC6-F1
#
_cell.length_a   1.000
_cell.length_b   1.000
_cell.length_c   1.000
_cell.angle_alpha   90.00
_cell.angle_beta   90.00
_cell.angle_gamma   90.00
#
_symmetry.space_group_name_H-M   'P 1'
#
loop_
_entity.id
_entity.type
_entity.pdbx_description
1 polymer ?
#
loop_
_entity_poly.entity_id
_entity_poly.type
_entity_poly.pdbx_seq_one_letter_code
_entity_poly.pdbx_strand_id
1 'polypeptide(L)'
;MLTAGLAFAIVNSFAQIASINFGVSSTTFALFQYAIALFVILPYLRTLGIRRSLRTQHFGWHAFRIFLSVIGIQLWLWALAYPVPIWQGIALLMTSPLFATVGSGLLLKEKVGTARWLATLTGFVGAMIILEPWADSFTWATLLPVGAAFFWAAYSLMVKKMSVNDPPSTMVVYLLLLITPFNILLAIPTFTMPDTWTIWGVLLAAGALTALAQWAIVKAYAVADASFVQPFDHAKLPLNVVAGWLVFGWVPPGRLWLGAAIIIASIAFITHWEAKKTKLVERKI
;
A
#
# COMPACT_ATOMS: atom_id res chain seq x y z
N MET A 1 -6.61 7.28 -3.62
CA MET A 1 -6.11 5.88 -3.58
C MET A 1 -5.53 5.44 -4.93
N LEU A 2 -6.24 5.57 -6.05
CA LEU A 2 -5.73 5.17 -7.38
C LEU A 2 -4.38 5.81 -7.76
N THR A 3 -4.19 7.11 -7.47
CA THR A 3 -2.89 7.78 -7.65
C THR A 3 -1.76 7.10 -6.90
N ALA A 4 -2.01 6.64 -5.67
CA ALA A 4 -1.02 5.90 -4.91
C ALA A 4 -0.75 4.52 -5.53
N GLY A 5 -1.80 3.84 -6.00
CA GLY A 5 -1.64 2.56 -6.68
C GLY A 5 -0.81 2.65 -7.95
N LEU A 6 -1.03 3.68 -8.78
CA LEU A 6 -0.23 3.95 -9.97
C LEU A 6 1.23 4.25 -9.63
N ALA A 7 1.45 5.14 -8.65
CA ALA A 7 2.80 5.48 -8.21
C ALA A 7 3.54 4.25 -7.66
N PHE A 8 2.90 3.41 -6.85
CA PHE A 8 3.51 2.17 -6.36
C PHE A 8 3.76 1.15 -7.47
N ALA A 9 2.90 1.04 -8.48
CA ALA A 9 3.14 0.15 -9.61
C ALA A 9 4.42 0.52 -10.39
N ILE A 10 4.64 1.83 -10.59
CA ILE A 10 5.86 2.34 -11.21
C ILE A 10 7.08 2.10 -10.30
N VAL A 11 6.96 2.39 -9.00
CA VAL A 11 8.03 2.15 -8.01
C VAL A 11 8.43 0.68 -7.95
N ASN A 12 7.47 -0.24 -7.98
CA ASN A 12 7.73 -1.68 -7.98
C ASN A 12 8.44 -2.12 -9.26
N SER A 13 8.09 -1.53 -10.41
CA SER A 13 8.80 -1.77 -11.68
C SER A 13 10.25 -1.26 -11.60
N PHE A 14 10.49 -0.10 -10.99
CA PHE A 14 11.83 0.40 -10.72
C PHE A 14 12.63 -0.49 -9.76
N ALA A 15 11.99 -1.02 -8.71
CA ALA A 15 12.62 -1.96 -7.79
C ALA A 15 13.07 -3.24 -8.53
N GLN A 16 12.23 -3.74 -9.44
CA GLN A 16 12.54 -4.92 -10.23
C GLN A 16 13.64 -4.64 -11.27
N ILE A 17 13.64 -3.48 -11.93
CA ILE A 17 14.75 -3.04 -12.80
C ILE A 17 16.07 -2.93 -12.01
N ALA A 18 16.03 -2.33 -10.82
CA ALA A 18 17.19 -2.19 -9.94
C ALA A 18 17.77 -3.56 -9.54
N SER A 19 16.90 -4.52 -9.25
CA SER A 19 17.30 -5.87 -8.89
C SER A 19 17.87 -6.65 -10.08
N ILE A 20 17.18 -6.66 -11.23
CA ILE A 20 17.57 -7.46 -12.40
C ILE A 20 18.81 -6.88 -13.09
N ASN A 21 18.84 -5.56 -13.33
CA ASN A 21 19.87 -4.95 -14.17
C ASN A 21 21.09 -4.45 -13.38
N PHE A 22 20.91 -4.12 -12.09
CA PHE A 22 21.95 -3.50 -11.27
C PHE A 22 22.32 -4.33 -10.02
N GLY A 23 21.71 -5.51 -9.82
CA GLY A 23 22.01 -6.39 -8.69
C GLY A 23 21.66 -5.79 -7.32
N VAL A 24 20.89 -4.70 -7.27
CA VAL A 24 20.51 -4.03 -6.02
C VAL A 24 19.47 -4.87 -5.30
N SER A 25 19.75 -5.27 -4.06
CA SER A 25 18.80 -5.99 -3.22
C SER A 25 17.55 -5.14 -2.94
N SER A 26 16.38 -5.78 -2.82
CA SER A 26 15.11 -5.08 -2.59
C SER A 26 15.11 -4.28 -1.27
N THR A 27 15.85 -4.74 -0.26
CA THR A 27 16.08 -4.07 1.02
C THR A 27 16.91 -2.79 0.86
N THR A 28 17.99 -2.85 0.07
CA THR A 28 18.81 -1.67 -0.25
C THR A 28 18.02 -0.66 -1.10
N PHE A 29 17.27 -1.15 -2.09
CA PHE A 29 16.37 -0.30 -2.88
C PHE A 29 15.35 0.42 -1.98
N ALA A 30 14.70 -0.30 -1.06
CA ALA A 30 13.74 0.28 -0.12
C ALA A 30 14.41 1.32 0.80
N LEU A 31 15.63 1.06 1.28
CA LEU A 31 16.38 2.04 2.09
C LEU A 31 16.53 3.37 1.35
N PHE A 32 17.09 3.34 0.14
CA PHE A 32 17.30 4.57 -0.63
C PHE A 32 15.99 5.20 -1.10
N GLN A 33 15.00 4.41 -1.51
CA GLN A 33 13.66 4.86 -1.87
C GLN A 33 13.03 5.69 -0.74
N TYR A 34 13.03 5.19 0.49
CA TYR A 34 12.42 5.89 1.63
C TYR A 34 13.28 7.05 2.15
N ALA A 35 14.61 6.93 2.11
CA ALA A 35 15.52 8.02 2.45
C ALA A 35 15.35 9.20 1.48
N ILE A 36 15.32 8.95 0.17
CA ILE A 36 15.08 9.97 -0.85
C ILE A 36 13.67 10.54 -0.69
N ALA A 37 12.65 9.71 -0.45
CA ALA A 37 11.29 10.22 -0.20
C ALA A 37 11.26 11.21 0.98
N LEU A 38 12.03 10.95 2.05
CA LEU A 38 12.19 11.85 3.19
C LEU A 38 12.81 13.18 2.78
N PHE A 39 13.83 13.20 1.92
CA PHE A 39 14.43 14.44 1.43
C PHE A 39 13.51 15.19 0.46
N VAL A 40 12.84 14.48 -0.45
CA VAL A 40 11.95 15.06 -1.47
C VAL A 40 10.73 15.74 -0.85
N ILE A 41 10.26 15.29 0.32
CA ILE A 41 9.11 15.94 0.98
C ILE A 41 9.50 17.24 1.70
N LEU A 42 10.78 17.46 2.05
CA LEU A 42 11.21 18.63 2.85
C LEU A 42 10.88 20.00 2.22
N PRO A 43 11.10 20.25 0.92
CA PRO A 43 10.73 21.52 0.29
C PRO A 43 9.23 21.80 0.38
N TYR A 44 8.41 20.76 0.23
CA TYR A 44 6.96 20.87 0.38
C TYR A 44 6.56 21.20 1.83
N LEU A 45 7.26 20.65 2.82
CA LEU A 45 7.05 21.03 4.22
C LEU A 45 7.42 22.49 4.51
N ARG A 46 8.43 23.04 3.82
CA ARG A 46 8.79 24.47 3.94
C ARG A 46 7.60 25.35 3.51
N THR A 47 6.94 25.02 2.41
CA THR A 47 5.77 25.78 1.93
C THR A 47 4.56 25.71 2.87
N LEU A 48 4.41 24.62 3.64
CA LEU A 48 3.31 24.43 4.59
C LEU A 48 3.64 24.87 6.03
N GLY A 49 4.88 25.31 6.27
CA GLY A 49 5.43 25.58 7.59
C GLY A 49 5.93 24.31 8.28
N ILE A 50 7.25 24.12 8.32
CA ILE A 50 7.91 22.96 8.95
C ILE A 50 7.45 22.75 10.39
N ARG A 51 7.40 23.83 11.19
CA ARG A 51 6.96 23.76 12.60
C ARG A 51 5.52 23.24 12.73
N ARG A 52 4.63 23.54 11.79
CA ARG A 52 3.24 23.05 11.83
C ARG A 52 3.16 21.58 11.42
N SER A 53 3.98 21.15 10.47
CA SER A 53 4.02 19.76 10.00
C SER A 53 4.81 18.80 10.91
N LEU A 54 5.66 19.31 11.80
CA LEU A 54 6.37 18.51 12.80
C LEU A 54 5.70 18.53 14.19
N ARG A 55 4.69 19.39 14.39
CA ARG A 55 3.99 19.47 15.67
C ARG A 55 2.88 18.42 15.70
N THR A 56 3.12 17.33 16.42
CA THR A 56 2.08 16.36 16.81
C THR A 56 2.06 16.21 18.33
N GLN A 57 0.87 16.04 18.89
CA GLN A 57 0.69 15.65 20.29
C GLN A 57 0.61 14.11 20.45
N HIS A 58 0.67 13.37 19.33
CA HIS A 58 0.39 11.95 19.27
C HIS A 58 1.59 11.13 18.78
N PHE A 59 2.81 11.52 19.15
CA PHE A 59 4.03 10.83 18.72
C PHE A 59 4.00 9.32 19.02
N GLY A 60 3.53 8.93 20.21
CA GLY A 60 3.39 7.51 20.58
C GLY A 60 2.48 6.72 19.62
N TRP A 61 1.43 7.35 19.08
CA TRP A 61 0.56 6.73 18.08
C TRP A 61 1.25 6.57 16.72
N HIS A 62 2.10 7.53 16.32
CA HIS A 62 2.92 7.38 15.12
C HIS A 62 3.93 6.25 15.28
N ALA A 63 4.61 6.15 16.42
CA ALA A 63 5.54 5.07 16.73
C ALA A 63 4.85 3.71 16.71
N PHE A 64 3.71 3.57 17.40
CA PHE A 64 2.93 2.34 17.42
C PHE A 64 2.42 1.95 16.03
N ARG A 65 1.95 2.92 15.23
CA ARG A 65 1.53 2.70 13.84
C ARG A 65 2.65 2.09 12.99
N ILE A 66 3.87 2.64 13.10
CA ILE A 66 5.01 2.14 12.33
C ILE A 66 5.49 0.79 12.87
N PHE A 67 5.45 0.58 14.18
CA PHE A 67 5.71 -0.72 14.79
C PHE A 67 4.79 -1.83 14.23
N LEU A 68 3.48 -1.58 14.12
CA LEU A 68 2.55 -2.53 13.48
C LEU A 68 2.92 -2.79 12.01
N SER A 69 3.26 -1.73 11.27
CA SER A 69 3.69 -1.88 9.87
C SER A 69 4.95 -2.73 9.76
N VAL A 70 5.92 -2.57 10.66
CA VAL A 70 7.16 -3.35 10.69
C VAL A 70 6.87 -4.81 10.98
N ILE A 71 5.99 -5.13 11.94
CA ILE A 71 5.58 -6.52 12.18
C ILE A 71 4.99 -7.15 10.91
N GLY A 72 4.12 -6.42 10.21
CA GLY A 72 3.56 -6.88 8.93
C GLY A 72 4.63 -7.17 7.88
N ILE A 73 5.63 -6.29 7.75
CA ILE A 73 6.78 -6.48 6.85
C ILE A 73 7.59 -7.72 7.26
N GLN A 74 7.84 -7.94 8.55
CA GLN A 74 8.60 -9.12 9.01
C GLN A 74 7.86 -10.42 8.74
N LEU A 75 6.54 -10.46 8.99
CA LEU A 75 5.73 -11.63 8.66
C LEU A 75 5.73 -11.92 7.15
N TRP A 76 5.70 -10.88 6.32
CA TRP A 76 5.84 -11.02 4.87
C TRP A 76 7.21 -11.59 4.47
N LEU A 77 8.29 -11.03 5.01
CA LEU A 77 9.64 -11.51 4.72
C LEU A 77 9.86 -12.95 5.19
N TRP A 78 9.31 -13.32 6.35
CA TRP A 78 9.34 -14.70 6.83
C TRP A 78 8.54 -15.63 5.91
N ALA A 79 7.38 -15.21 5.39
CA ALA A 79 6.64 -16.00 4.42
C ALA A 79 7.47 -16.30 3.16
N LEU A 80 8.19 -15.29 2.66
CA LEU A 80 9.09 -15.45 1.51
C LEU A 80 10.30 -16.35 1.81
N ALA A 81 10.78 -16.35 3.05
CA ALA A 81 11.85 -17.25 3.48
C ALA A 81 11.36 -18.71 3.65
N TYR A 82 10.08 -18.92 3.97
CA TYR A 82 9.47 -20.24 4.18
C TYR A 82 8.75 -20.78 2.93
N PRO A 83 9.51 -21.05 1.86
CA PRO A 83 9.13 -21.14 0.43
C PRO A 83 7.65 -20.96 0.05
N VAL A 84 6.96 -19.93 0.58
CA VAL A 84 5.59 -19.63 0.16
C VAL A 84 5.68 -18.96 -1.22
N PRO A 85 5.01 -19.51 -2.25
CA PRO A 85 5.00 -18.88 -3.56
C PRO A 85 4.51 -17.44 -3.48
N ILE A 86 5.20 -16.53 -4.18
CA ILE A 86 4.97 -15.08 -4.07
C ILE A 86 3.51 -14.74 -4.42
N TRP A 87 2.93 -15.36 -5.46
CA TRP A 87 1.54 -15.13 -5.86
C TRP A 87 0.55 -15.58 -4.77
N GLN A 88 0.77 -16.76 -4.17
CA GLN A 88 -0.03 -17.25 -3.05
C GLN A 88 0.05 -16.29 -1.86
N GLY A 89 1.25 -15.82 -1.54
CA GLY A 89 1.48 -14.80 -0.51
C GLY A 89 0.71 -13.51 -0.78
N ILE A 90 0.80 -12.96 -1.99
CA ILE A 90 0.06 -11.73 -2.36
C ILE A 90 -1.45 -11.95 -2.25
N ALA A 91 -1.96 -13.14 -2.61
CA ALA A 91 -3.39 -13.42 -2.59
C ALA A 91 -3.93 -13.42 -1.16
N LEU A 92 -3.16 -14.04 -0.25
CA LEU A 92 -3.45 -14.02 1.17
C LEU A 92 -3.31 -12.60 1.75
N LEU A 93 -2.36 -11.80 1.24
CA LEU A 93 -2.21 -10.41 1.63
C LEU A 93 -3.41 -9.53 1.23
N MET A 94 -4.09 -9.87 0.13
CA MET A 94 -5.33 -9.22 -0.30
C MET A 94 -6.50 -9.44 0.66
N THR A 95 -6.34 -10.23 1.72
CA THR A 95 -7.32 -10.24 2.84
C THR A 95 -7.25 -8.97 3.70
N SER A 96 -6.19 -8.16 3.59
CA SER A 96 -6.01 -6.91 4.36
C SER A 96 -7.19 -5.94 4.21
N PRO A 97 -7.67 -5.61 2.99
CA PRO A 97 -8.89 -4.85 2.79
C PRO A 97 -10.14 -5.40 3.51
N LEU A 98 -10.27 -6.72 3.67
CA LEU A 98 -11.38 -7.34 4.40
C LEU A 98 -11.23 -7.10 5.91
N PHE A 99 -10.04 -7.35 6.47
CA PHE A 99 -9.76 -7.06 7.88
C PHE A 99 -9.94 -5.57 8.20
N ALA A 100 -9.52 -4.69 7.29
CA ALA A 100 -9.69 -3.25 7.45
C ALA A 100 -11.17 -2.85 7.34
N THR A 101 -11.96 -3.47 6.48
CA THR A 101 -13.41 -3.23 6.39
C THR A 101 -14.13 -3.65 7.68
N VAL A 102 -13.79 -4.83 8.24
CA VAL A 102 -14.32 -5.28 9.53
C VAL A 102 -13.88 -4.34 10.66
N GLY A 103 -12.58 -4.05 10.72
CA GLY A 103 -12.00 -3.23 11.76
C GLY A 103 -12.44 -1.77 11.70
N SER A 104 -12.86 -1.25 10.54
CA SER A 104 -13.45 0.09 10.48
C SER A 104 -14.82 0.14 11.14
N GLY A 105 -15.63 -0.92 11.03
CA GLY A 105 -16.87 -1.07 11.78
C GLY A 105 -16.64 -1.19 13.29
N LEU A 106 -15.69 -2.02 13.71
CA LEU A 106 -15.44 -2.31 15.14
C LEU A 106 -14.69 -1.19 15.87
N LEU A 107 -13.60 -0.68 15.28
CA LEU A 107 -12.68 0.26 15.95
C LEU A 107 -13.00 1.72 15.66
N LEU A 108 -13.46 2.03 14.43
CA LEU A 108 -13.79 3.39 14.00
C LEU A 108 -15.30 3.69 14.11
N LYS A 109 -16.12 2.68 14.42
CA LYS A 109 -17.58 2.78 14.51
C LYS A 109 -18.22 3.27 13.20
N GLU A 110 -17.58 2.99 12.05
CA GLU A 110 -18.16 3.30 10.74
C GLU A 110 -19.38 2.40 10.46
N LYS A 111 -20.45 2.97 9.88
CA LYS A 111 -21.57 2.18 9.37
C LYS A 111 -21.22 1.61 7.99
N VAL A 112 -20.67 0.40 7.97
CA VAL A 112 -20.29 -0.27 6.72
C VAL A 112 -21.54 -0.75 5.98
N GLY A 113 -21.94 0.00 4.95
CA GLY A 113 -23.09 -0.37 4.12
C GLY A 113 -22.82 -1.58 3.21
N THR A 114 -23.88 -2.26 2.78
CA THR A 114 -23.82 -3.45 1.92
C THR A 114 -23.03 -3.24 0.64
N ALA A 115 -23.11 -2.05 0.03
CA ALA A 115 -22.36 -1.74 -1.18
C ALA A 115 -20.83 -1.78 -0.96
N ARG A 116 -20.35 -1.29 0.19
CA ARG A 116 -18.91 -1.32 0.55
C ARG A 116 -18.45 -2.76 0.74
N TRP A 117 -19.24 -3.57 1.46
CA TRP A 117 -18.99 -5.00 1.62
C TRP A 117 -18.92 -5.75 0.30
N LEU A 118 -19.90 -5.55 -0.58
CA LEU A 118 -19.93 -6.17 -1.90
C LEU A 118 -18.70 -5.77 -2.72
N ALA A 119 -18.32 -4.49 -2.70
CA ALA A 119 -17.16 -4.01 -3.44
C ALA A 119 -15.84 -4.60 -2.93
N THR A 120 -15.64 -4.70 -1.60
CA THR A 120 -14.45 -5.32 -1.04
C THR A 120 -14.40 -6.82 -1.34
N LEU A 121 -15.51 -7.55 -1.15
CA LEU A 121 -15.57 -8.99 -1.41
C LEU A 121 -15.36 -9.32 -2.89
N THR A 122 -15.99 -8.58 -3.79
CA THR A 122 -15.81 -8.78 -5.24
C THR A 122 -14.41 -8.42 -5.71
N GLY A 123 -13.81 -7.35 -5.17
CA GLY A 123 -12.40 -7.01 -5.42
C GLY A 123 -11.44 -8.11 -4.95
N PHE A 124 -11.70 -8.68 -3.76
CA PHE A 124 -10.94 -9.82 -3.24
C PHE A 124 -11.06 -11.07 -4.12
N VAL A 125 -12.28 -11.42 -4.54
CA VAL A 125 -12.51 -12.55 -5.47
C VAL A 125 -11.76 -12.33 -6.79
N GLY A 126 -11.80 -11.11 -7.34
CA GLY A 126 -11.03 -10.77 -8.53
C GLY A 126 -9.52 -10.98 -8.33
N ALA A 127 -8.98 -10.60 -7.18
CA ALA A 127 -7.57 -10.83 -6.85
C ALA A 127 -7.24 -12.34 -6.73
N MET A 128 -8.11 -13.13 -6.12
CA MET A 128 -7.92 -14.60 -6.02
C MET A 128 -7.91 -15.27 -7.40
N ILE A 129 -8.75 -14.81 -8.34
CA ILE A 129 -8.76 -15.31 -9.73
C ILE A 129 -7.43 -15.03 -10.44
N ILE A 130 -6.82 -13.88 -10.18
CA ILE A 130 -5.53 -13.52 -10.81
C ILE A 130 -4.39 -14.37 -10.24
N LEU A 131 -4.39 -14.56 -8.92
CA LEU A 131 -3.25 -15.15 -8.20
C LEU A 131 -3.36 -16.66 -8.00
N GLU A 132 -4.53 -17.24 -8.22
CA GLU A 132 -4.78 -18.68 -8.19
C GLU A 132 -4.18 -19.39 -6.94
N PRO A 133 -4.41 -18.89 -5.71
CA PRO A 133 -3.71 -19.40 -4.53
C PRO A 133 -4.07 -20.84 -4.15
N TRP A 134 -5.12 -21.41 -4.77
CA TRP A 134 -5.57 -22.78 -4.57
C TRP A 134 -4.78 -23.82 -5.37
N ALA A 135 -3.92 -23.38 -6.30
CA ALA A 135 -3.04 -24.29 -7.03
C ALA A 135 -1.93 -24.88 -6.15
N ASP A 136 -1.60 -24.21 -5.04
CA ASP A 136 -0.55 -24.59 -4.11
C ASP A 136 -1.09 -25.26 -2.85
N SER A 137 -0.30 -26.18 -2.28
CA SER A 137 -0.67 -26.88 -1.04
C SER A 137 -0.69 -25.93 0.16
N PHE A 138 -1.63 -26.16 1.09
CA PHE A 138 -1.64 -25.46 2.36
C PHE A 138 -0.43 -25.88 3.23
N THR A 139 0.29 -24.89 3.76
CA THR A 139 1.32 -25.08 4.77
C THR A 139 1.12 -24.08 5.91
N TRP A 140 1.63 -24.37 7.10
CA TRP A 140 1.55 -23.43 8.23
C TRP A 140 2.18 -22.06 7.93
N ALA A 141 3.18 -22.02 7.05
CA ALA A 141 3.80 -20.77 6.59
C ALA A 141 2.83 -19.87 5.81
N THR A 142 1.78 -20.43 5.17
CA THR A 142 0.73 -19.63 4.50
C THR A 142 -0.10 -18.79 5.47
N LEU A 143 -0.04 -19.01 6.78
CA LEU A 143 -0.66 -18.12 7.76
C LEU A 143 0.14 -16.82 7.97
N LEU A 144 1.43 -16.80 7.63
CA LEU A 144 2.27 -15.61 7.79
C LEU A 144 1.79 -14.42 6.94
N PRO A 145 1.47 -14.56 5.64
CA PRO A 145 0.86 -13.47 4.86
C PRO A 145 -0.49 -13.01 5.39
N VAL A 146 -1.31 -13.90 5.96
CA VAL A 146 -2.58 -13.54 6.59
C VAL A 146 -2.35 -12.69 7.85
N GLY A 147 -1.36 -13.07 8.66
CA GLY A 147 -0.90 -12.24 9.77
C GLY A 147 -0.39 -10.88 9.30
N ALA A 148 0.43 -10.85 8.24
CA ALA A 148 0.89 -9.59 7.63
C ALA A 148 -0.30 -8.72 7.18
N ALA A 149 -1.31 -9.32 6.56
CA ALA A 149 -2.53 -8.65 6.14
C ALA A 149 -3.29 -8.01 7.31
N PHE A 150 -3.39 -8.71 8.44
CA PHE A 150 -4.00 -8.17 9.67
C PHE A 150 -3.25 -6.93 10.18
N PHE A 151 -1.91 -6.98 10.26
CA PHE A 151 -1.12 -5.84 10.69
C PHE A 151 -1.17 -4.66 9.72
N TRP A 152 -1.23 -4.91 8.41
CA TRP A 152 -1.43 -3.87 7.40
C TRP A 152 -2.82 -3.22 7.51
N ALA A 153 -3.84 -4.02 7.77
CA ALA A 153 -5.18 -3.53 8.03
C ALA A 153 -5.22 -2.65 9.28
N ALA A 154 -4.62 -3.09 10.38
CA ALA A 154 -4.50 -2.31 11.61
C ALA A 154 -3.75 -0.98 11.36
N TYR A 155 -2.63 -1.02 10.64
CA TYR A 155 -1.90 0.17 10.18
C TYR A 155 -2.82 1.12 9.40
N SER A 156 -3.59 0.62 8.44
CA SER A 156 -4.48 1.44 7.60
C SER A 156 -5.60 2.11 8.42
N LEU A 157 -6.16 1.41 9.40
CA LEU A 157 -7.17 1.94 10.32
C LEU A 157 -6.60 3.01 11.23
N MET A 158 -5.35 2.85 11.68
CA MET A 158 -4.64 3.90 12.40
C MET A 158 -4.40 5.13 11.53
N VAL A 159 -4.06 4.96 10.25
CA VAL A 159 -3.94 6.09 9.31
C VAL A 159 -5.27 6.86 9.25
N LYS A 160 -6.39 6.16 9.09
CA LYS A 160 -7.72 6.79 9.11
C LYS A 160 -7.99 7.52 10.43
N LYS A 161 -7.79 6.86 11.58
CA LYS A 161 -8.05 7.46 12.90
C LYS A 161 -7.23 8.72 13.15
N MET A 162 -5.94 8.68 12.83
CA MET A 162 -5.01 9.78 13.08
C MET A 162 -5.16 10.92 12.07
N SER A 163 -5.66 10.63 10.85
CA SER A 163 -5.89 11.67 9.83
C SER A 163 -6.90 12.75 10.24
N VAL A 164 -7.67 12.51 11.30
CA VAL A 164 -8.57 13.50 11.91
C VAL A 164 -7.80 14.58 12.69
N ASN A 165 -6.71 14.18 13.36
CA ASN A 165 -5.97 15.04 14.29
C ASN A 165 -4.69 15.61 13.66
N ASP A 166 -4.02 14.82 12.81
CA ASP A 166 -2.74 15.18 12.21
C ASP A 166 -2.89 15.39 10.69
N PRO A 167 -2.35 16.49 10.14
CA PRO A 167 -2.46 16.75 8.71
C PRO A 167 -1.65 15.71 7.89
N PRO A 168 -1.98 15.51 6.61
CA PRO A 168 -1.29 14.53 5.76
C PRO A 168 0.23 14.71 5.70
N SER A 169 0.73 15.96 5.77
CA SER A 169 2.17 16.24 5.81
C SER A 169 2.84 15.62 7.06
N THR A 170 2.30 15.88 8.25
CA THR A 170 2.77 15.29 9.51
C THR A 170 2.77 13.77 9.45
N MET A 171 1.65 13.19 8.99
CA MET A 171 1.47 11.75 8.88
C MET A 171 2.52 11.06 8.00
N VAL A 172 2.87 11.66 6.86
CA VAL A 172 3.87 11.13 5.93
C VAL A 172 5.28 11.36 6.46
N VAL A 173 5.59 12.53 7.03
CA VAL A 173 6.93 12.81 7.57
C VAL A 173 7.28 11.86 8.70
N TYR A 174 6.37 11.65 9.66
CA TYR A 174 6.61 10.67 10.72
C TYR A 174 6.68 9.24 10.20
N LEU A 175 5.97 8.90 9.12
CA LEU A 175 6.14 7.60 8.47
C LEU A 175 7.56 7.45 7.92
N LEU A 176 8.01 8.40 7.11
CA LEU A 176 9.32 8.36 6.47
C LEU A 176 10.45 8.39 7.49
N LEU A 177 10.34 9.23 8.52
CA LEU A 177 11.34 9.35 9.58
C LEU A 177 11.43 8.07 10.41
N LEU A 178 10.29 7.53 10.87
CA LEU A 178 10.29 6.38 11.78
C LEU A 178 10.54 5.05 11.07
N ILE A 179 10.21 4.92 9.78
CA ILE A 179 10.47 3.68 9.01
C ILE A 179 11.93 3.58 8.54
N THR A 180 12.62 4.71 8.37
CA THR A 180 14.00 4.74 7.86
C THR A 180 14.98 3.93 8.72
N PRO A 181 15.00 4.02 10.07
CA PRO A 181 15.86 3.17 10.91
C PRO A 181 15.62 1.67 10.72
N PHE A 182 14.36 1.25 10.52
CA PHE A 182 14.05 -0.15 10.24
C PHE A 182 14.56 -0.58 8.86
N ASN A 183 14.40 0.27 7.84
CA ASN A 183 14.96 0.00 6.52
C ASN A 183 16.50 -0.07 6.54
N ILE A 184 17.17 0.75 7.36
CA ILE A 184 18.62 0.65 7.57
C ILE A 184 18.95 -0.72 8.15
N LEU A 185 18.27 -1.12 9.23
CA LEU A 185 18.49 -2.41 9.89
C LEU A 185 18.30 -3.61 8.94
N LEU A 186 17.25 -3.58 8.11
CA LEU A 186 16.98 -4.62 7.12
C LEU A 186 17.96 -4.61 5.94
N ALA A 187 18.55 -3.46 5.61
CA ALA A 187 19.52 -3.36 4.53
C ALA A 187 20.91 -3.86 4.94
N ILE A 188 21.33 -3.73 6.21
CA ILE A 188 22.68 -4.09 6.69
C ILE A 188 23.21 -5.43 6.14
N PRO A 189 22.46 -6.56 6.19
CA PRO A 189 22.99 -7.87 5.77
C PRO A 189 23.21 -8.00 4.25
N THR A 190 22.54 -7.16 3.46
CA THR A 190 22.45 -7.26 1.99
C THR A 190 22.81 -5.92 1.33
N PHE A 191 23.52 -5.06 2.06
CA PHE A 191 23.80 -3.70 1.65
C PHE A 191 24.86 -3.71 0.55
N THR A 192 24.49 -3.13 -0.59
CA THR A 192 25.38 -2.95 -1.74
C THR A 192 25.27 -1.51 -2.20
N MET A 193 26.39 -0.78 -2.28
CA MET A 193 26.34 0.59 -2.77
C MET A 193 25.96 0.62 -4.26
N PRO A 194 25.00 1.45 -4.69
CA PRO A 194 24.71 1.61 -6.11
C PRO A 194 25.86 2.34 -6.82
N ASP A 195 26.58 1.62 -7.68
CA ASP A 195 27.83 2.12 -8.28
C ASP A 195 27.64 3.01 -9.52
N THR A 196 26.46 2.99 -10.14
CA THR A 196 26.21 3.68 -11.42
C THR A 196 25.31 4.91 -11.25
N TRP A 197 25.57 6.00 -11.98
CA TRP A 197 24.72 7.20 -11.91
C TRP A 197 23.28 6.97 -12.39
N THR A 198 23.06 6.01 -13.28
CA THR A 198 21.74 5.64 -13.80
C THR A 198 20.80 5.12 -12.72
N ILE A 199 21.29 4.27 -11.81
CA ILE A 199 20.47 3.74 -10.70
C ILE A 199 20.10 4.85 -9.72
N TRP A 200 20.96 5.86 -9.51
CA TRP A 200 20.59 7.03 -8.70
C TRP A 200 19.42 7.83 -9.29
N GLY A 201 19.34 7.94 -10.62
CA GLY A 201 18.17 8.52 -11.28
C GLY A 201 16.88 7.72 -11.04
N VAL A 202 16.97 6.39 -11.11
CA VAL A 202 15.85 5.48 -10.80
C VAL A 202 15.43 5.59 -9.34
N LEU A 203 16.38 5.61 -8.41
CA LEU A 203 16.13 5.77 -6.98
C LEU A 203 15.52 7.13 -6.65
N LEU A 204 15.96 8.20 -7.33
CA LEU A 204 15.39 9.53 -7.17
C LEU A 204 13.93 9.58 -7.62
N ALA A 205 13.62 9.02 -8.79
CA ALA A 205 12.26 8.89 -9.28
C ALA A 205 11.38 8.02 -8.36
N ALA A 206 11.92 6.87 -7.91
CA ALA A 206 11.22 5.97 -6.99
C ALA A 206 10.91 6.64 -5.65
N GLY A 207 11.86 7.38 -5.07
CA GLY A 207 11.66 8.12 -3.83
C GLY A 207 10.62 9.23 -3.96
N ALA A 208 10.65 10.00 -5.05
CA ALA A 208 9.65 11.03 -5.32
C ALA A 208 8.23 10.46 -5.48
N LEU A 209 8.10 9.37 -6.25
CA LEU A 209 6.82 8.65 -6.40
C LEU A 209 6.35 8.02 -5.09
N THR A 210 7.27 7.54 -4.26
CA THR A 210 6.94 6.99 -2.93
C THR A 210 6.39 8.07 -2.01
N ALA A 211 7.00 9.25 -1.97
CA ALA A 211 6.48 10.38 -1.21
C ALA A 211 5.06 10.78 -1.68
N LEU A 212 4.85 10.86 -2.99
CA LEU A 212 3.54 11.12 -3.59
C LEU A 212 2.52 10.05 -3.23
N ALA A 213 2.90 8.77 -3.32
CA ALA A 213 2.03 7.65 -3.04
C ALA A 213 1.58 7.62 -1.58
N GLN A 214 2.52 7.80 -0.64
CA GLN A 214 2.20 7.86 0.79
C GLN A 214 1.30 9.05 1.11
N TRP A 215 1.58 10.22 0.54
CA TRP A 215 0.71 11.39 0.71
C TRP A 215 -0.70 11.15 0.15
N ALA A 216 -0.81 10.55 -1.03
CA ALA A 216 -2.09 10.22 -1.64
C ALA A 216 -2.89 9.16 -0.85
N ILE A 217 -2.22 8.22 -0.19
CA ILE A 217 -2.86 7.26 0.74
C ILE A 217 -3.44 8.01 1.94
N VAL A 218 -2.61 8.79 2.64
CA VAL A 218 -3.06 9.50 3.84
C VAL A 218 -4.18 10.46 3.50
N LYS A 219 -4.07 11.21 2.40
CA LYS A 219 -5.12 12.11 1.94
C LYS A 219 -6.42 11.37 1.62
N ALA A 220 -6.35 10.18 1.01
CA ALA A 220 -7.54 9.37 0.74
C ALA A 220 -8.27 8.96 2.04
N TYR A 221 -7.52 8.54 3.05
CA TYR A 221 -8.10 8.22 4.37
C TYR A 221 -8.60 9.46 5.12
N ALA A 222 -7.99 10.63 4.92
CA ALA A 222 -8.44 11.88 5.54
C ALA A 222 -9.82 12.32 5.01
N VAL A 223 -10.08 12.13 3.71
CA VAL A 223 -11.29 12.65 3.05
C VAL A 223 -12.40 11.62 2.83
N ALA A 224 -12.15 10.33 3.09
CA ALA A 224 -13.13 9.27 2.92
C ALA A 224 -13.03 8.21 4.00
N ASP A 225 -14.13 7.51 4.27
CA ASP A 225 -14.20 6.41 5.23
C ASP A 225 -13.24 5.28 4.87
N ALA A 226 -12.67 4.61 5.88
CA ALA A 226 -11.75 3.49 5.64
C ALA A 226 -12.43 2.39 4.82
N SER A 227 -13.68 2.04 5.16
CA SER A 227 -14.48 1.04 4.45
C SER A 227 -14.78 1.40 2.99
N PHE A 228 -14.78 2.68 2.62
CA PHE A 228 -14.91 3.10 1.22
C PHE A 228 -13.58 3.01 0.47
N VAL A 229 -12.47 3.25 1.15
CA VAL A 229 -11.13 3.26 0.55
C VAL A 229 -10.59 1.85 0.31
N GLN A 230 -10.96 0.85 1.12
CA GLN A 230 -10.43 -0.51 1.04
C GLN A 230 -10.56 -1.20 -0.34
N PRO A 231 -11.71 -1.17 -1.04
CA PRO A 231 -11.83 -1.80 -2.35
C PRO A 231 -10.82 -1.27 -3.38
N PHE A 232 -10.44 0.01 -3.27
CA PHE A 232 -9.47 0.63 -4.17
C PHE A 232 -8.04 0.12 -3.95
N ASP A 233 -7.75 -0.49 -2.79
CA ASP A 233 -6.44 -1.06 -2.52
C ASP A 233 -6.17 -2.28 -3.41
N HIS A 234 -7.22 -3.05 -3.74
CA HIS A 234 -7.13 -4.16 -4.70
C HIS A 234 -6.71 -3.70 -6.10
N ALA A 235 -6.96 -2.44 -6.48
CA ALA A 235 -6.56 -1.89 -7.78
C ALA A 235 -5.04 -1.92 -7.98
N LYS A 236 -4.26 -1.94 -6.90
CA LYS A 236 -2.80 -2.05 -6.98
C LYS A 236 -2.35 -3.28 -7.73
N LEU A 237 -3.07 -4.40 -7.61
CA LEU A 237 -2.71 -5.65 -8.24
C LEU A 237 -2.75 -5.56 -9.78
N PRO A 238 -3.89 -5.23 -10.44
CA PRO A 238 -3.91 -5.08 -11.90
C PRO A 238 -2.98 -3.97 -12.38
N LEU A 239 -2.82 -2.87 -11.63
CA LEU A 239 -1.88 -1.80 -11.97
C LEU A 239 -0.42 -2.28 -11.98
N ASN A 240 -0.01 -3.10 -11.00
CA ASN A 240 1.32 -3.69 -10.97
C ASN A 240 1.56 -4.64 -12.15
N VAL A 241 0.55 -5.44 -12.51
CA VAL A 241 0.72 -6.37 -13.63
C VAL A 241 0.78 -5.64 -14.97
N VAL A 242 -0.04 -4.61 -15.17
CA VAL A 242 0.04 -3.78 -16.38
C VAL A 242 1.39 -3.06 -16.45
N ALA A 243 1.87 -2.47 -15.35
CA ALA A 243 3.17 -1.82 -15.32
C ALA A 243 4.30 -2.82 -15.66
N GLY A 244 4.24 -4.02 -15.09
CA GLY A 244 5.21 -5.06 -15.39
C GLY A 244 5.14 -5.57 -16.84
N TRP A 245 3.94 -5.75 -17.40
CA TRP A 245 3.79 -6.11 -18.82
C TRP A 245 4.42 -5.05 -19.74
N LEU A 246 4.15 -3.77 -19.47
CA LEU A 246 4.68 -2.66 -20.29
C LEU A 246 6.21 -2.53 -20.19
N VAL A 247 6.78 -2.78 -19.02
CA VAL A 247 8.22 -2.59 -18.77
C VAL A 247 9.04 -3.80 -19.23
N PHE A 248 8.52 -5.01 -19.05
CA PHE A 248 9.29 -6.24 -19.23
C PHE A 248 8.77 -7.14 -20.34
N GLY A 249 7.64 -6.80 -20.97
CA GLY A 249 7.13 -7.50 -22.15
C GLY A 249 6.53 -8.89 -21.89
N TRP A 250 6.39 -9.34 -20.64
CA TRP A 250 5.74 -10.64 -20.36
C TRP A 250 4.23 -10.52 -20.59
N VAL A 251 3.66 -11.41 -21.40
CA VAL A 251 2.21 -11.42 -21.63
C VAL A 251 1.51 -11.99 -20.39
N PRO A 252 0.59 -11.23 -19.76
CA PRO A 252 -0.15 -11.75 -18.62
C PRO A 252 -1.05 -12.92 -19.01
N PRO A 253 -1.22 -13.93 -18.13
CA PRO A 253 -2.09 -15.07 -18.39
C PRO A 253 -3.55 -14.63 -18.56
N GLY A 254 -4.34 -15.38 -19.36
CA GLY A 254 -5.73 -15.03 -19.69
C GLY A 254 -6.65 -14.77 -18.49
N ARG A 255 -6.41 -15.46 -17.38
CA ARG A 255 -7.12 -15.33 -16.09
C ARG A 255 -7.02 -13.94 -15.50
N LEU A 256 -5.91 -13.25 -15.78
CA LEU A 256 -5.65 -11.91 -15.29
C LEU A 256 -6.70 -10.91 -15.77
N TRP A 257 -7.09 -10.99 -17.04
CA TRP A 257 -8.05 -10.06 -17.63
C TRP A 257 -9.42 -10.17 -16.95
N LEU A 258 -9.86 -11.40 -16.66
CA LEU A 258 -11.11 -11.63 -15.94
C LEU A 258 -11.05 -11.06 -14.52
N GLY A 259 -10.01 -11.39 -13.76
CA GLY A 259 -9.87 -10.88 -12.40
C GLY A 259 -9.70 -9.35 -12.35
N ALA A 260 -8.95 -8.77 -13.28
CA ALA A 260 -8.79 -7.32 -13.40
C ALA A 260 -10.11 -6.63 -13.73
N ALA A 261 -10.90 -7.19 -14.65
CA ALA A 261 -12.22 -6.69 -14.98
C ALA A 261 -13.16 -6.70 -13.75
N ILE A 262 -13.12 -7.76 -12.94
CA ILE A 262 -13.90 -7.86 -11.69
C ILE A 262 -13.46 -6.78 -10.68
N ILE A 263 -12.15 -6.58 -10.49
CA ILE A 263 -11.63 -5.54 -9.58
C ILE A 263 -12.04 -4.14 -10.07
N ILE A 264 -11.92 -3.87 -11.37
CA ILE A 264 -12.31 -2.57 -11.93
C ILE A 264 -13.82 -2.36 -11.80
N ALA A 265 -14.62 -3.39 -12.06
CA ALA A 265 -16.07 -3.34 -11.92
C ALA A 265 -16.50 -3.10 -10.46
N SER A 266 -15.84 -3.71 -9.48
CA SER A 266 -16.15 -3.48 -8.06
C SER A 266 -15.87 -2.03 -7.64
N ILE A 267 -14.77 -1.46 -8.11
CA ILE A 267 -14.39 -0.06 -7.87
C ILE A 267 -15.36 0.90 -8.57
N ALA A 268 -15.73 0.63 -9.82
CA ALA A 268 -16.69 1.44 -10.56
C ALA A 268 -18.08 1.41 -9.88
N PHE A 269 -18.51 0.22 -9.43
CA PHE A 269 -19.76 0.01 -8.71
C PHE A 269 -19.81 0.85 -7.43
N ILE A 270 -18.80 0.77 -6.56
CA ILE A 270 -18.83 1.50 -5.28
C ILE A 270 -18.73 3.01 -5.48
N THR A 271 -17.95 3.46 -6.47
CA THR A 271 -17.82 4.88 -6.81
C THR A 271 -19.14 5.45 -7.30
N HIS A 272 -19.83 4.73 -8.21
CA HIS A 272 -21.14 5.16 -8.72
C HIS A 272 -22.23 5.12 -7.65
N TRP A 273 -22.20 4.10 -6.79
CA TRP A 273 -23.15 3.96 -5.69
C TRP A 273 -23.07 5.15 -4.72
N GLU A 274 -21.86 5.49 -4.26
CA GLU A 274 -21.71 6.63 -3.34
C GLU A 274 -21.98 7.98 -4.01
N ALA A 275 -21.60 8.15 -5.28
CA ALA A 275 -21.93 9.37 -6.02
C ALA A 275 -23.46 9.60 -6.11
N LYS A 276 -24.24 8.53 -6.33
CA LYS A 276 -25.71 8.61 -6.32
C LYS A 276 -26.26 8.94 -4.93
N LYS A 277 -25.71 8.34 -3.87
CA LYS A 277 -26.14 8.59 -2.50
C LYS A 277 -25.93 10.05 -2.10
N THR A 278 -24.79 10.65 -2.44
CA THR A 278 -24.52 12.07 -2.16
C THR A 278 -25.51 12.99 -2.87
N LYS A 279 -25.77 12.76 -4.17
CA LYS A 279 -26.75 13.55 -4.94
C LYS A 279 -28.18 13.46 -4.38
N LEU A 280 -28.56 12.31 -3.82
CA LEU A 280 -29.89 12.14 -3.20
C LEU A 280 -30.02 12.89 -1.87
N VAL A 281 -28.92 13.05 -1.13
CA VAL A 281 -28.89 13.86 0.09
C VAL A 281 -28.98 15.34 -0.26
N GLU A 282 -28.20 15.81 -1.24
CA GLU A 282 -28.22 17.21 -1.70
C GLU A 282 -29.59 17.64 -2.25
N ARG A 283 -30.34 16.74 -2.90
CA ARG A 283 -31.69 17.02 -3.40
C ARG A 283 -32.77 17.09 -2.30
N LYS A 284 -32.47 16.62 -1.09
CA LYS A 284 -33.41 16.62 0.05
C LYS A 284 -33.21 17.80 1.01
N ILE A 285 -32.14 18.56 0.82
CA ILE A 285 -31.82 19.80 1.55
C ILE A 285 -32.31 20.97 0.71
#